data_AF-A0A0T6B4H2-F1
#
_entry.id   AF-A0A0T6B4H2-F1
#
_cell.length_a   1.000
_cell.length_b   1.000
_cell.length_c   1.000
_cell.angle_alpha   90.00
_cell.angle_beta   90.00
_cell.angle_gamma   90.00
#
_symmetry.space_group_name_H-M   'P 1'
#
loop_
_entity.id
_entity.type
_entity.pdbx_description
1 polymer ?
#
loop_
_entity_poly.entity_id
_entity_poly.type
_entity_poly.pdbx_seq_one_letter_code
_entity_poly.pdbx_strand_id
1 'polypeptide(L)'
;LYYYVLSEGDHPFGDALRRQANILSGDFCLEDLKAEPWQIAIQKSLIIALISSEPALRPPCNVVLMHPIFWSTTTLLAFFQDVSDRVEKAEMDDVVLRNLEENCENVVKKDWRFHIDDEVASDLRKYRSYKGESVRDLLRALRNKKHHYRELTPEAQKILGDIPDSFVNYWTSRFPLLLLHTWNALQCVGHEKPFTHYYHPDYKYSLDYATDNMVETGDWEISSGNPLLKESPRRTERKRDVKFRTPQRDRANPMNRDLRRKRYDSLAMNENVGLYRNLRRGSNEDSPQNDNRKEQVVTNRNVTKNRRPNKVPEEPLVWSVNVN
;
A
#
# COMPACT_ATOMS: atom_id res chain seq x y z
N LEU A 1 3.94 25.81 -10.92
CA LEU A 1 5.42 25.73 -10.96
C LEU A 1 5.90 24.30 -11.26
N TYR A 2 5.62 23.30 -10.41
CA TYR A 2 6.05 21.90 -10.66
C TYR A 2 5.69 21.40 -12.07
N TYR A 3 4.41 21.47 -12.46
CA TYR A 3 3.99 21.12 -13.83
C TYR A 3 4.80 21.87 -14.89
N TYR A 4 4.85 23.20 -14.83
CA TYR A 4 5.57 24.07 -15.77
C TYR A 4 7.05 23.68 -15.99
N VAL A 5 7.74 23.20 -14.94
CA VAL A 5 9.11 22.69 -15.08
C VAL A 5 9.13 21.31 -15.72
N LEU A 6 8.21 20.41 -15.33
CA LEU A 6 8.14 19.01 -15.78
C LEU A 6 7.52 18.82 -17.18
N SER A 7 6.80 19.82 -17.70
CA SER A 7 6.33 19.90 -19.09
C SER A 7 7.19 20.80 -19.97
N GLU A 8 8.21 21.47 -19.40
CA GLU A 8 9.10 22.43 -20.08
C GLU A 8 8.40 23.71 -20.61
N GLY A 9 7.28 24.12 -20.01
CA GLY A 9 6.67 25.44 -20.28
C GLY A 9 5.16 25.53 -20.14
N ASP A 10 4.46 24.40 -20.06
CA ASP A 10 2.99 24.40 -20.03
C ASP A 10 2.40 24.71 -18.65
N HIS A 11 1.09 24.92 -18.59
CA HIS A 11 0.38 25.24 -17.36
C HIS A 11 -0.80 24.28 -17.19
N PRO A 12 -1.05 23.72 -16.00
CA PRO A 12 -2.05 22.65 -15.84
C PRO A 12 -3.47 23.14 -16.15
N PHE A 13 -3.74 24.43 -15.90
CA PHE A 13 -5.00 25.09 -16.27
C PHE A 13 -4.98 25.74 -17.68
N GLY A 14 -4.05 25.36 -18.55
CA GLY A 14 -3.98 25.79 -19.95
C GLY A 14 -3.47 27.22 -20.21
N ASP A 15 -3.85 27.72 -21.39
CA ASP A 15 -3.39 28.99 -21.97
C ASP A 15 -3.70 30.21 -21.10
N ALA A 16 -2.92 31.29 -21.25
CA ALA A 16 -3.00 32.45 -20.37
C ALA A 16 -4.37 33.19 -20.38
N LEU A 17 -5.18 33.06 -21.44
CA LEU A 17 -6.48 33.71 -21.54
C LEU A 17 -7.55 32.90 -20.79
N ARG A 18 -7.52 31.56 -20.87
CA ARG A 18 -8.49 30.68 -20.20
C ARG A 18 -8.12 30.31 -18.77
N ARG A 19 -6.83 30.38 -18.41
CA ARG A 19 -6.25 29.95 -17.13
C ARG A 19 -7.08 30.28 -15.89
N GLN A 20 -7.53 31.53 -15.77
CA GLN A 20 -8.25 31.96 -14.57
C GLN A 20 -9.67 31.40 -14.48
N ALA A 21 -10.34 31.18 -15.62
CA ALA A 21 -11.64 30.51 -15.66
C ALA A 21 -11.47 29.03 -15.30
N ASN A 22 -10.49 28.36 -15.92
CA ASN A 22 -10.16 26.96 -15.66
C ASN A 22 -9.82 26.71 -14.18
N ILE A 23 -9.06 27.61 -13.52
CA ILE A 23 -8.78 27.56 -12.07
C ILE A 23 -10.05 27.64 -11.23
N LEU A 24 -11.05 28.42 -11.65
CA LEU A 24 -12.32 28.58 -10.93
C LEU A 24 -13.27 27.38 -11.14
N SER A 25 -13.25 26.76 -12.33
CA SER A 25 -13.99 25.53 -12.63
C SER A 25 -13.36 24.28 -12.01
N GLY A 26 -12.04 24.29 -11.78
CA GLY A 26 -11.25 23.10 -11.45
C GLY A 26 -10.76 22.32 -12.67
N ASP A 27 -10.90 22.87 -13.88
CA ASP A 27 -10.57 22.22 -15.15
C ASP A 27 -9.05 22.25 -15.40
N PHE A 28 -8.35 21.13 -15.20
CA PHE A 28 -6.92 21.01 -15.49
C PHE A 28 -6.60 19.80 -16.37
N CYS A 29 -5.48 19.88 -17.08
CA CYS A 29 -4.89 18.81 -17.89
C CYS A 29 -3.44 18.59 -17.45
N LEU A 30 -2.96 17.35 -17.45
CA LEU A 30 -1.58 17.01 -17.05
C LEU A 30 -0.86 16.07 -18.04
N GLU A 31 -1.31 16.03 -19.30
CA GLU A 31 -0.77 15.09 -20.29
C GLU A 31 0.59 15.51 -20.87
N ASP A 32 1.00 16.76 -20.72
CA ASP A 32 2.28 17.26 -21.26
C ASP A 32 3.50 16.94 -20.37
N LEU A 33 3.37 16.04 -19.39
CA LEU A 33 4.47 15.63 -18.50
C LEU A 33 5.49 14.77 -19.24
N LYS A 34 6.76 15.19 -19.22
CA LYS A 34 7.86 14.55 -19.97
C LYS A 34 8.74 13.70 -19.05
N ALA A 35 8.31 12.47 -18.78
CA ALA A 35 9.07 11.51 -17.97
C ALA A 35 8.68 10.05 -18.30
N GLU A 36 9.35 9.07 -17.66
CA GLU A 36 8.91 7.67 -17.77
C GLU A 36 7.50 7.49 -17.17
N PRO A 37 6.66 6.56 -17.66
CA PRO A 37 5.27 6.41 -17.20
C PRO A 37 5.11 6.27 -15.68
N TRP A 38 6.06 5.62 -15.01
CA TRP A 38 6.07 5.48 -13.55
C TRP A 38 6.37 6.79 -12.82
N GLN A 39 7.20 7.66 -13.42
CA GLN A 39 7.48 9.00 -12.91
C GLN A 39 6.29 9.91 -13.16
N ILE A 40 5.66 9.85 -14.33
CA ILE A 40 4.43 10.60 -14.65
C ILE A 40 3.34 10.32 -13.62
N ALA A 41 3.11 9.05 -13.26
CA ALA A 41 2.12 8.68 -12.23
C ALA A 41 2.38 9.40 -10.88
N ILE A 42 3.63 9.42 -10.42
CA ILE A 42 4.08 10.09 -9.19
C ILE A 42 4.06 11.63 -9.34
N GLN A 43 4.34 12.16 -10.52
CA GLN A 43 4.27 13.61 -10.79
C GLN A 43 2.82 14.10 -10.77
N LYS A 44 1.90 13.38 -11.45
CA LYS A 44 0.47 13.65 -11.41
C LYS A 44 -0.02 13.63 -9.95
N SER A 45 0.22 12.56 -9.17
CA SER A 45 -0.28 12.47 -7.79
C SER A 45 0.07 13.67 -6.90
N LEU A 46 1.30 14.18 -6.98
CA LEU A 46 1.69 15.39 -6.24
C LEU A 46 1.06 16.66 -6.82
N ILE A 47 1.07 16.83 -8.15
CA ILE A 47 0.59 18.07 -8.78
C ILE A 47 -0.90 18.28 -8.49
N ILE A 48 -1.72 17.22 -8.58
CA ILE A 48 -3.14 17.27 -8.19
C ILE A 48 -3.32 17.69 -6.73
N ALA A 49 -2.59 17.07 -5.81
CA ALA A 49 -2.68 17.42 -4.39
C ALA A 49 -2.32 18.90 -4.14
N LEU A 50 -1.34 19.44 -4.87
CA LEU A 50 -0.93 20.85 -4.79
C LEU A 50 -1.95 21.83 -5.42
N ILE A 51 -2.63 21.45 -6.50
CA ILE A 51 -3.58 22.34 -7.22
C ILE A 51 -5.04 22.16 -6.79
N SER A 52 -5.34 21.27 -5.84
CA SER A 52 -6.70 21.01 -5.33
C SER A 52 -7.50 22.29 -5.09
N SER A 53 -8.75 22.32 -5.55
CA SER A 53 -9.66 23.46 -5.36
C SER A 53 -9.95 23.72 -3.88
N GLU A 54 -9.96 22.68 -3.04
CA GLU A 54 -10.09 22.80 -1.59
C GLU A 54 -8.71 23.05 -0.93
N PRO A 55 -8.46 24.23 -0.31
CA PRO A 55 -7.15 24.55 0.27
C PRO A 55 -6.72 23.64 1.42
N ALA A 56 -7.68 23.06 2.15
CA ALA A 56 -7.42 22.17 3.28
C ALA A 56 -6.84 20.81 2.87
N LEU A 57 -7.05 20.39 1.62
CA LEU A 57 -6.50 19.14 1.06
C LEU A 57 -5.08 19.34 0.48
N ARG A 58 -4.54 20.55 0.46
CA ARG A 58 -3.21 20.80 -0.11
C ARG A 58 -2.12 20.43 0.89
N PRO A 59 -1.08 19.65 0.50
CA PRO A 59 -0.02 19.25 1.41
C PRO A 59 0.86 20.46 1.78
N PRO A 60 1.22 20.64 3.07
CA PRO A 60 2.19 21.65 3.47
C PRO A 60 3.61 21.29 2.99
N CYS A 61 4.49 22.27 2.87
CA CYS A 61 5.80 22.10 2.21
C CYS A 61 6.67 20.97 2.80
N ASN A 62 6.63 20.75 4.12
CA ASN A 62 7.35 19.66 4.78
C ASN A 62 6.81 18.27 4.38
N VAL A 63 5.52 18.15 4.11
CA VAL A 63 4.87 16.93 3.61
C VAL A 63 5.16 16.70 2.12
N VAL A 64 5.23 17.78 1.34
CA VAL A 64 5.65 17.72 -0.07
C VAL A 64 7.04 17.10 -0.20
N LEU A 65 8.00 17.51 0.64
CA LEU A 65 9.37 16.99 0.64
C LEU A 65 9.49 15.49 0.96
N MET A 66 8.47 14.87 1.55
CA MET A 66 8.43 13.42 1.80
C MET A 66 7.86 12.62 0.61
N HIS A 67 7.24 13.28 -0.37
CA HIS A 67 6.59 12.63 -1.51
C HIS A 67 7.59 11.84 -2.39
N PRO A 68 7.22 10.66 -2.94
CA PRO A 68 8.12 9.81 -3.72
C PRO A 68 8.80 10.45 -4.94
N ILE A 69 8.34 11.62 -5.39
CA ILE A 69 8.98 12.40 -6.47
C ILE A 69 10.43 12.81 -6.12
N PHE A 70 10.75 12.93 -4.83
CA PHE A 70 12.08 13.30 -4.33
C PHE A 70 12.96 12.12 -3.93
N TRP A 71 12.45 10.89 -4.08
CA TRP A 71 13.16 9.70 -3.61
C TRP A 71 14.26 9.30 -4.60
N SER A 72 15.44 8.96 -4.05
CA SER A 72 16.44 8.24 -4.82
C SER A 72 15.96 6.82 -5.15
N THR A 73 16.52 6.20 -6.19
CA THR A 73 16.38 4.77 -6.48
C THR A 73 16.73 3.89 -5.28
N THR A 74 17.73 4.27 -4.47
CA THR A 74 18.05 3.61 -3.19
C THR A 74 16.89 3.66 -2.20
N THR A 75 16.27 4.84 -2.03
CA THR A 75 15.12 5.06 -1.13
C THR A 75 13.89 4.29 -1.62
N LEU A 76 13.63 4.31 -2.92
CA LEU A 76 12.55 3.58 -3.59
C LEU A 76 12.73 2.06 -3.45
N LEU A 77 13.95 1.55 -3.66
CA LEU A 77 14.26 0.12 -3.48
C LEU A 77 14.17 -0.31 -2.01
N ALA A 78 14.54 0.56 -1.07
CA ALA A 78 14.34 0.32 0.37
C ALA A 78 12.84 0.24 0.69
N PHE A 79 12.04 1.20 0.23
CA PHE A 79 10.59 1.22 0.42
C PHE A 79 9.92 -0.08 -0.04
N PHE A 80 10.23 -0.58 -1.24
CA PHE A 80 9.67 -1.86 -1.72
C PHE A 80 10.09 -3.07 -0.85
N GLN A 81 11.28 -3.06 -0.25
CA GLN A 81 11.69 -4.12 0.68
C GLN A 81 10.95 -4.00 2.01
N ASP A 82 10.86 -2.81 2.58
CA ASP A 82 10.17 -2.55 3.85
C ASP A 82 8.68 -2.92 3.73
N VAL A 83 8.03 -2.58 2.61
CA VAL A 83 6.67 -3.04 2.28
C VAL A 83 6.61 -4.57 2.25
N SER A 84 7.47 -5.20 1.43
CA SER A 84 7.45 -6.65 1.25
C SER A 84 7.63 -7.39 2.58
N ASP A 85 8.52 -6.92 3.45
CA ASP A 85 8.77 -7.53 4.75
C ASP A 85 7.60 -7.28 5.73
N ARG A 86 6.93 -6.13 5.64
CA ARG A 86 5.71 -5.81 6.43
C ARG A 86 4.49 -6.65 6.04
N VAL A 87 4.35 -7.06 4.77
CA VAL A 87 3.19 -7.85 4.29
C VAL A 87 3.46 -9.35 4.10
N GLU A 88 4.71 -9.84 4.23
CA GLU A 88 5.06 -11.27 4.05
C GLU A 88 4.26 -12.21 4.95
N LYS A 89 3.93 -11.76 6.17
CA LYS A 89 3.13 -12.49 7.17
C LYS A 89 1.78 -11.83 7.49
N ALA A 90 1.32 -10.90 6.65
CA ALA A 90 0.00 -10.30 6.82
C ALA A 90 -1.11 -11.30 6.41
N GLU A 91 -2.11 -11.42 7.28
CA GLU A 91 -3.32 -12.21 7.06
C GLU A 91 -4.31 -11.47 6.13
N MET A 92 -5.31 -12.17 5.59
CA MET A 92 -6.25 -11.61 4.60
C MET A 92 -7.14 -10.48 5.15
N ASP A 93 -7.26 -10.36 6.46
CA ASP A 93 -7.99 -9.30 7.17
C ASP A 93 -7.11 -8.11 7.58
N ASP A 94 -5.77 -8.19 7.42
CA ASP A 94 -4.86 -7.07 7.63
C ASP A 94 -5.19 -5.92 6.66
N VAL A 95 -5.43 -4.73 7.21
CA VAL A 95 -5.86 -3.54 6.47
C VAL A 95 -4.82 -3.11 5.43
N VAL A 96 -3.53 -3.27 5.72
CA VAL A 96 -2.45 -2.95 4.76
C VAL A 96 -2.53 -3.88 3.57
N LEU A 97 -2.67 -5.19 3.82
CA LEU A 97 -2.72 -6.16 2.74
C LEU A 97 -3.98 -6.01 1.89
N ARG A 98 -5.13 -5.72 2.52
CA ARG A 98 -6.37 -5.38 1.80
C ARG A 98 -6.17 -4.17 0.88
N ASN A 99 -5.66 -3.05 1.40
CA ASN A 99 -5.42 -1.85 0.61
C ASN A 99 -4.40 -2.10 -0.52
N LEU A 100 -3.43 -2.98 -0.30
CA LEU A 100 -2.39 -3.32 -1.29
C LEU A 100 -2.92 -4.20 -2.43
N GLU A 101 -3.89 -5.07 -2.17
CA GLU A 101 -4.51 -5.93 -3.20
C GLU A 101 -5.81 -5.33 -3.78
N GLU A 102 -6.32 -4.23 -3.22
CA GLU A 102 -7.44 -3.47 -3.79
C GLU A 102 -7.03 -2.87 -5.15
N ASN A 103 -7.89 -3.03 -6.17
CA ASN A 103 -7.64 -2.63 -7.56
C ASN A 103 -6.34 -3.18 -8.20
N CYS A 104 -5.76 -4.26 -7.66
CA CYS A 104 -4.45 -4.79 -8.08
C CYS A 104 -4.29 -5.06 -9.58
N GLU A 105 -5.38 -5.39 -10.30
CA GLU A 105 -5.37 -5.84 -11.70
C GLU A 105 -4.59 -4.88 -12.62
N ASN A 106 -4.74 -3.56 -12.46
CA ASN A 106 -4.07 -2.57 -13.30
C ASN A 106 -2.61 -2.35 -12.90
N VAL A 107 -2.25 -2.63 -11.64
CA VAL A 107 -0.87 -2.57 -11.13
C VAL A 107 -0.05 -3.74 -11.63
N VAL A 108 -0.60 -4.97 -11.54
CA VAL A 108 0.06 -6.20 -11.97
C VAL A 108 -0.16 -6.52 -13.45
N LYS A 109 -0.96 -5.71 -14.15
CA LYS A 109 -1.32 -5.86 -15.57
C LYS A 109 -1.93 -7.25 -15.84
N LYS A 110 -2.94 -7.59 -15.02
CA LYS A 110 -3.63 -8.89 -14.88
C LYS A 110 -2.77 -10.01 -14.32
N ASP A 111 -1.61 -10.27 -14.93
CA ASP A 111 -0.65 -11.26 -14.42
C ASP A 111 0.78 -10.79 -14.69
N TRP A 112 1.45 -10.32 -13.64
CA TRP A 112 2.78 -9.71 -13.74
C TRP A 112 3.85 -10.68 -14.28
N ARG A 113 3.60 -11.99 -14.23
CA ARG A 113 4.56 -13.03 -14.65
C ARG A 113 4.75 -13.07 -16.17
N PHE A 114 3.81 -12.51 -16.94
CA PHE A 114 3.95 -12.34 -18.40
C PHE A 114 4.63 -11.02 -18.80
N HIS A 115 4.83 -10.09 -17.86
CA HIS A 115 5.42 -8.77 -18.11
C HIS A 115 6.87 -8.66 -17.62
N ILE A 116 7.49 -9.78 -17.24
CA ILE A 116 8.91 -9.91 -16.89
C ILE A 116 9.62 -10.85 -17.85
N ASP A 117 10.92 -10.65 -18.03
CA ASP A 117 11.74 -11.43 -18.95
C ASP A 117 11.79 -12.92 -18.57
N ASP A 118 11.79 -13.80 -19.59
CA ASP A 118 11.69 -15.24 -19.43
C ASP A 118 12.76 -15.85 -18.51
N GLU A 119 13.98 -15.31 -18.52
CA GLU A 119 15.08 -15.75 -17.65
C GLU A 119 14.82 -15.39 -16.18
N VAL A 120 14.33 -14.17 -15.90
CA VAL A 120 13.94 -13.73 -14.54
C VAL A 120 12.73 -14.54 -14.05
N ALA A 121 11.76 -14.80 -14.93
CA ALA A 121 10.58 -15.61 -14.63
C ALA A 121 10.94 -17.08 -14.40
N SER A 122 11.87 -17.64 -15.19
CA SER A 122 12.40 -18.99 -15.04
C SER A 122 13.06 -19.17 -13.68
N ASP A 123 13.92 -18.23 -13.29
CA ASP A 123 14.61 -18.27 -12.01
C ASP A 123 13.66 -18.13 -10.80
N LEU A 124 12.65 -17.26 -10.89
CA LEU A 124 11.60 -17.16 -9.86
C LEU A 124 10.85 -18.49 -9.66
N ARG A 125 10.54 -19.21 -10.74
CA ARG A 125 9.80 -20.48 -10.70
C ARG A 125 10.58 -21.65 -10.09
N LYS A 126 11.92 -21.58 -9.97
CA LYS A 126 12.75 -22.68 -9.45
C LYS A 126 12.45 -23.06 -8.00
N TYR A 127 12.18 -22.06 -7.14
CA TYR A 127 12.18 -22.24 -5.68
C TYR A 127 10.87 -21.87 -4.98
N ARG A 128 10.00 -21.07 -5.61
CA ARG A 128 8.75 -20.62 -4.99
C ARG A 128 7.66 -20.36 -6.04
N SER A 129 6.43 -20.78 -5.73
CA SER A 129 5.26 -20.39 -6.51
C SER A 129 4.84 -18.97 -6.15
N TYR A 130 4.52 -18.16 -7.16
CA TYR A 130 3.99 -16.80 -6.98
C TYR A 130 2.65 -16.65 -7.71
N LYS A 131 1.72 -15.93 -7.08
CA LYS A 131 0.46 -15.49 -7.67
C LYS A 131 0.70 -14.26 -8.55
N GLY A 132 0.41 -14.40 -9.85
CA GLY A 132 0.58 -13.33 -10.84
C GLY A 132 -0.40 -12.16 -10.68
N GLU A 133 -1.53 -12.41 -10.03
CA GLU A 133 -2.60 -11.43 -9.78
C GLU A 133 -2.35 -10.60 -8.49
N SER A 134 -1.30 -10.88 -7.72
CA SER A 134 -1.07 -10.30 -6.38
C SER A 134 0.11 -9.33 -6.38
N VAL A 135 -0.14 -8.11 -5.86
CA VAL A 135 0.88 -7.07 -5.66
C VAL A 135 1.86 -7.49 -4.57
N ARG A 136 1.40 -8.13 -3.48
CA ARG A 136 2.29 -8.69 -2.46
C ARG A 136 3.28 -9.68 -3.07
N ASP A 137 2.81 -10.61 -3.91
CA ASP A 137 3.67 -11.62 -4.51
C ASP A 137 4.66 -11.02 -5.53
N LEU A 138 4.30 -9.92 -6.22
CA LEU A 138 5.21 -9.13 -7.06
C LEU A 138 6.31 -8.45 -6.23
N LEU A 139 5.95 -7.74 -5.16
CA LEU A 139 6.92 -7.10 -4.25
C LEU A 139 7.85 -8.14 -3.60
N ARG A 140 7.31 -9.30 -3.23
CA ARG A 140 8.09 -10.44 -2.73
C ARG A 140 9.06 -10.99 -3.78
N ALA A 141 8.65 -11.08 -5.05
CA ALA A 141 9.52 -11.50 -6.14
C ALA A 141 10.69 -10.52 -6.34
N LEU A 142 10.40 -9.21 -6.37
CA LEU A 142 11.40 -8.12 -6.43
C LEU A 142 12.38 -8.22 -5.26
N ARG A 143 11.88 -8.29 -4.02
CA ARG A 143 12.66 -8.41 -2.78
C ARG A 143 13.54 -9.67 -2.78
N ASN A 144 13.03 -10.80 -3.27
CA ASN A 144 13.81 -12.03 -3.40
C ASN A 144 14.89 -11.95 -4.50
N LYS A 145 14.62 -11.33 -5.65
CA LYS A 145 15.64 -11.08 -6.69
C LYS A 145 16.74 -10.13 -6.20
N LYS A 146 16.38 -9.10 -5.42
CA LYS A 146 17.34 -8.19 -4.78
C LYS A 146 18.21 -8.90 -3.74
N HIS A 147 17.61 -9.74 -2.87
CA HIS A 147 18.34 -10.45 -1.82
C HIS A 147 19.35 -11.46 -2.40
N HIS A 148 18.95 -12.21 -3.42
CA HIS A 148 19.76 -13.26 -4.05
C HIS A 148 20.46 -12.78 -5.34
N TYR A 149 20.63 -11.47 -5.55
CA TYR A 149 21.11 -10.91 -6.82
C TYR A 149 22.44 -11.51 -7.31
N ARG A 150 23.39 -11.74 -6.39
CA ARG A 150 24.71 -12.34 -6.69
C ARG A 150 24.67 -13.83 -7.02
N GLU A 151 23.56 -14.51 -6.71
CA GLU A 151 23.35 -15.94 -6.97
C GLU A 151 22.59 -16.19 -8.30
N LEU A 152 22.13 -15.12 -8.96
CA LEU A 152 21.45 -15.19 -10.25
C LEU A 152 22.42 -15.54 -11.38
N THR A 153 21.87 -16.08 -12.48
CA THR A 153 22.62 -16.28 -13.74
C THR A 153 23.18 -14.94 -14.26
N PRO A 154 24.35 -14.93 -14.93
CA PRO A 154 24.91 -13.72 -15.55
C PRO A 154 23.91 -13.02 -16.49
N GLU A 155 23.09 -13.81 -17.18
CA GLU A 155 22.01 -13.36 -18.05
C GLU A 155 20.92 -12.62 -17.26
N ALA A 156 20.44 -13.17 -16.15
CA ALA A 156 19.47 -12.52 -15.27
C ALA A 156 20.04 -11.25 -14.62
N GLN A 157 21.30 -11.25 -14.20
CA GLN A 157 21.97 -10.05 -13.66
C GLN A 157 22.06 -8.95 -14.73
N LYS A 158 22.41 -9.30 -15.97
CA LYS A 158 22.45 -8.35 -17.10
C LYS A 158 21.07 -7.77 -17.45
N ILE A 159 20.01 -8.57 -17.37
CA ILE A 159 18.63 -8.14 -17.67
C ILE A 159 18.08 -7.20 -16.58
N LEU A 160 18.31 -7.55 -15.30
CA LEU A 160 17.91 -6.71 -14.17
C LEU A 160 18.78 -5.45 -14.05
N GLY A 161 20.06 -5.55 -14.44
CA GLY A 161 21.04 -4.49 -14.33
C GLY A 161 21.47 -4.19 -12.89
N ASP A 162 22.41 -3.27 -12.76
CA ASP A 162 23.04 -2.93 -11.49
C ASP A 162 22.05 -2.39 -10.44
N ILE A 163 22.34 -2.72 -9.17
CA ILE A 163 21.60 -2.25 -8.00
C ILE A 163 22.22 -0.92 -7.51
N PRO A 164 21.42 0.13 -7.22
CA PRO A 164 19.95 0.12 -7.19
C PRO A 164 19.29 0.56 -8.50
N ASP A 165 19.97 1.34 -9.35
CA ASP A 165 19.32 2.15 -10.38
C ASP A 165 18.65 1.35 -11.49
N SER A 166 19.42 0.53 -12.22
CA SER A 166 18.88 -0.31 -13.30
C SER A 166 17.92 -1.35 -12.76
N PHE A 167 18.22 -1.94 -11.60
CA PHE A 167 17.34 -2.90 -10.94
C PHE A 167 15.96 -2.29 -10.63
N VAL A 168 15.90 -1.08 -10.08
CA VAL A 168 14.61 -0.39 -9.83
C VAL A 168 13.90 -0.09 -11.14
N ASN A 169 14.62 0.50 -12.11
CA ASN A 169 14.06 0.87 -13.40
C ASN A 169 13.50 -0.32 -14.18
N TYR A 170 14.09 -1.52 -14.05
CA TYR A 170 13.55 -2.76 -14.61
C TYR A 170 12.09 -3.01 -14.15
N TRP A 171 11.83 -2.89 -12.85
CA TRP A 171 10.51 -3.14 -12.27
C TRP A 171 9.55 -1.98 -12.48
N THR A 172 9.98 -0.72 -12.30
CA THR A 172 9.08 0.44 -12.42
C THR A 172 8.66 0.73 -13.85
N SER A 173 9.54 0.51 -14.85
CA SER A 173 9.15 0.60 -16.27
C SER A 173 8.10 -0.47 -16.65
N ARG A 174 8.26 -1.70 -16.15
CA ARG A 174 7.32 -2.81 -16.39
C ARG A 174 6.00 -2.62 -15.65
N PHE A 175 6.01 -2.02 -14.45
CA PHE A 175 4.82 -1.80 -13.61
C PHE A 175 4.70 -0.32 -13.17
N PRO A 176 4.27 0.60 -14.06
CA PRO A 176 4.30 2.04 -13.80
C PRO A 176 3.56 2.49 -12.54
N LEU A 177 2.44 1.83 -12.22
CA LEU A 177 1.60 2.18 -11.08
C LEU A 177 2.10 1.58 -9.75
N LEU A 178 3.10 0.68 -9.78
CA LEU A 178 3.52 -0.09 -8.60
C LEU A 178 3.95 0.80 -7.44
N LEU A 179 4.77 1.83 -7.69
CA LEU A 179 5.23 2.72 -6.63
C LEU A 179 4.08 3.55 -6.06
N LEU A 180 3.28 4.18 -6.92
CA LEU A 180 2.17 5.05 -6.50
C LEU A 180 1.14 4.26 -5.69
N HIS A 181 0.70 3.11 -6.21
CA HIS A 181 -0.25 2.22 -5.54
C HIS A 181 0.26 1.75 -4.18
N THR A 182 1.48 1.20 -4.14
CA THR A 182 2.08 0.70 -2.90
C THR A 182 2.25 1.81 -1.86
N TRP A 183 2.71 2.99 -2.29
CA TRP A 183 2.88 4.14 -1.40
C TRP A 183 1.55 4.65 -0.84
N ASN A 184 0.50 4.71 -1.67
CA ASN A 184 -0.84 5.09 -1.24
C ASN A 184 -1.44 4.06 -0.26
N ALA A 185 -1.33 2.76 -0.55
CA ALA A 185 -1.87 1.68 0.29
C ALA A 185 -1.27 1.68 1.71
N LEU A 186 0.04 1.96 1.84
CA LEU A 186 0.76 1.92 3.12
C LEU A 186 0.67 3.21 3.96
N GLN A 187 -0.04 4.25 3.52
CA GLN A 187 -0.28 5.45 4.34
C GLN A 187 -0.97 5.14 5.69
N CYS A 188 -1.66 4.01 5.82
CA CYS A 188 -2.24 3.55 7.08
C CYS A 188 -1.17 3.18 8.14
N VAL A 189 0.01 2.73 7.72
CA VAL A 189 1.13 2.27 8.58
C VAL A 189 2.33 3.22 8.60
N GLY A 190 2.21 4.44 8.06
CA GLY A 190 3.27 5.46 8.11
C GLY A 190 3.75 5.85 9.52
N HIS A 191 3.00 5.47 10.56
CA HIS A 191 3.36 5.65 11.97
C HIS A 191 4.24 4.51 12.53
N GLU A 192 4.34 3.37 11.85
CA GLU A 192 5.24 2.27 12.23
C GLU A 192 6.70 2.66 11.95
N LYS A 193 7.62 2.28 12.84
CA LYS A 193 9.04 2.71 12.77
C LYS A 193 9.72 2.56 11.40
N PRO A 194 9.52 1.46 10.62
CA PRO A 194 10.14 1.33 9.30
C PRO A 194 9.60 2.31 8.24
N PHE A 195 8.47 2.98 8.52
CA PHE A 195 7.78 3.83 7.55
C PHE A 195 7.76 5.32 7.92
N THR A 196 8.23 5.70 9.12
CA THR A 196 8.22 7.10 9.59
C THR A 196 9.04 8.08 8.75
N HIS A 197 9.97 7.60 7.91
CA HIS A 197 10.73 8.43 6.97
C HIS A 197 10.13 8.49 5.56
N TYR A 198 9.09 7.69 5.26
CA TYR A 198 8.36 7.73 3.98
C TYR A 198 7.05 8.53 4.05
N TYR A 199 6.53 8.78 5.26
CA TYR A 199 5.23 9.43 5.49
C TYR A 199 5.29 10.44 6.64
N HIS A 200 4.51 11.51 6.51
CA HIS A 200 4.31 12.48 7.59
C HIS A 200 3.30 11.93 8.61
N PRO A 201 3.50 12.10 9.94
CA PRO A 201 2.60 11.54 10.95
C PRO A 201 1.17 12.10 10.87
N ASP A 202 1.04 13.41 10.64
CA ASP A 202 -0.23 14.13 10.75
C ASP A 202 -0.94 14.40 9.40
N TYR A 203 -0.42 13.89 8.28
CA TYR A 203 -0.99 14.14 6.95
C TYR A 203 -1.04 12.87 6.11
N LYS A 204 -2.16 12.68 5.40
CA LYS A 204 -2.34 11.65 4.39
C LYS A 204 -2.85 12.26 3.09
N TYR A 205 -2.26 11.86 1.98
CA TYR A 205 -2.74 12.18 0.64
C TYR A 205 -4.03 11.40 0.36
N SER A 206 -4.98 12.00 -0.36
CA SER A 206 -6.22 11.29 -0.70
C SER A 206 -5.96 10.11 -1.63
N LEU A 207 -6.73 9.04 -1.44
CA LEU A 207 -6.69 7.83 -2.25
C LEU A 207 -7.52 7.96 -3.53
N ASP A 208 -8.50 8.89 -3.57
CA ASP A 208 -9.51 9.01 -4.64
C ASP A 208 -8.90 9.12 -6.04
N TYR A 209 -7.73 9.76 -6.15
CA TYR A 209 -7.06 9.99 -7.41
C TYR A 209 -6.39 8.74 -8.00
N ALA A 210 -6.02 7.78 -7.15
CA ALA A 210 -5.47 6.50 -7.59
C ALA A 210 -6.55 5.66 -8.29
N THR A 211 -7.76 5.63 -7.72
CA THR A 211 -8.91 4.92 -8.28
C THR A 211 -9.29 5.43 -9.68
N ASP A 212 -9.41 6.74 -9.88
CA ASP A 212 -9.82 7.29 -11.18
C ASP A 212 -8.75 7.12 -12.27
N ASN A 213 -7.47 7.35 -11.94
CA ASN A 213 -6.38 7.27 -12.92
C ASN A 213 -5.97 5.82 -13.25
N MET A 214 -6.29 4.86 -12.37
CA MET A 214 -6.17 3.43 -12.68
C MET A 214 -7.15 3.00 -13.78
N VAL A 215 -8.25 3.71 -14.01
CA VAL A 215 -9.21 3.39 -15.08
C VAL A 215 -8.76 3.94 -16.44
N GLU A 216 -8.17 5.15 -16.47
CA GLU A 216 -7.68 5.76 -17.72
C GLU A 216 -6.34 5.17 -18.22
N THR A 217 -5.51 4.58 -17.35
CA THR A 217 -4.20 4.00 -17.73
C THR A 217 -4.28 2.62 -18.40
N GLY A 218 -5.42 2.28 -19.02
CA GLY A 218 -5.60 1.04 -19.78
C GLY A 218 -4.77 0.95 -21.07
N ASP A 219 -4.36 2.09 -21.63
CA ASP A 219 -3.78 2.20 -22.98
C ASP A 219 -2.30 2.65 -23.01
N TRP A 220 -1.47 2.24 -22.03
CA TRP A 220 -0.02 2.24 -22.29
C TRP A 220 0.27 1.15 -23.33
N GLU A 221 0.69 1.54 -24.54
CA GLU A 221 0.91 0.58 -25.62
C GLU A 221 1.91 -0.51 -25.20
N ILE A 222 1.57 -1.76 -25.56
CA ILE A 222 2.45 -2.90 -25.39
C ILE A 222 3.64 -2.69 -26.35
N SER A 223 4.74 -2.16 -25.81
CA SER A 223 6.05 -2.21 -26.46
C SER A 223 6.39 -3.67 -26.70
N SER A 224 6.16 -4.11 -27.93
CA SER A 224 6.08 -5.52 -28.33
C SER A 224 7.48 -6.06 -28.59
N GLY A 225 8.28 -6.09 -27.53
CA GLY A 225 9.69 -6.51 -27.53
C GLY A 225 9.94 -8.02 -27.51
N ASN A 226 8.91 -8.87 -27.66
CA ASN A 226 9.07 -10.33 -27.69
C ASN A 226 8.62 -10.93 -29.04
N PRO A 227 9.54 -11.16 -30.01
CA PRO A 227 9.21 -11.61 -31.36
C PRO A 227 8.70 -13.06 -31.51
N LEU A 228 8.52 -13.80 -30.41
CA LEU A 228 8.31 -15.26 -30.44
C LEU A 228 6.88 -15.74 -30.16
N LEU A 229 5.94 -14.87 -29.80
CA LEU A 229 4.54 -15.25 -29.57
C LEU A 229 3.71 -15.18 -30.85
N LYS A 230 3.87 -16.19 -31.72
CA LYS A 230 2.84 -16.51 -32.73
C LYS A 230 1.56 -16.99 -32.03
N GLU A 231 0.43 -16.51 -32.52
CA GLU A 231 -0.91 -16.78 -31.97
C GLU A 231 -1.16 -18.28 -31.75
N SER A 232 -1.71 -18.62 -30.58
CA SER A 232 -2.27 -19.96 -30.30
C SER A 232 -3.81 -19.93 -30.38
N PRO A 233 -4.47 -21.05 -30.73
CA PRO A 233 -5.76 -20.98 -31.40
C PRO A 233 -6.93 -20.55 -30.49
N ARG A 234 -7.83 -19.72 -31.05
CA ARG A 234 -9.08 -19.29 -30.38
C ARG A 234 -9.92 -20.49 -29.97
N ARG A 235 -10.17 -20.63 -28.67
CA ARG A 235 -11.02 -21.67 -28.07
C ARG A 235 -12.48 -21.42 -28.44
N THR A 236 -13.07 -22.27 -29.27
CA THR A 236 -14.49 -22.16 -29.66
C THR A 236 -15.42 -22.46 -28.49
N GLU A 237 -16.24 -21.48 -28.10
CA GLU A 237 -17.27 -21.65 -27.09
C GLU A 237 -18.40 -22.55 -27.59
N ARG A 238 -18.63 -23.67 -26.89
CA ARG A 238 -19.85 -24.47 -27.06
C ARG A 238 -20.91 -24.00 -26.08
N LYS A 239 -21.87 -23.19 -26.58
CA LYS A 239 -23.11 -22.87 -25.86
C LYS A 239 -23.82 -24.18 -25.46
N ARG A 240 -24.28 -24.27 -24.21
CA ARG A 240 -25.20 -25.33 -23.75
C ARG A 240 -26.55 -24.68 -23.43
N ASP A 241 -27.56 -24.97 -24.23
CA ASP A 241 -28.93 -24.55 -23.95
C ASP A 241 -29.51 -25.33 -22.77
N VAL A 242 -29.93 -24.62 -21.72
CA VAL A 242 -30.65 -25.21 -20.58
C VAL A 242 -32.15 -25.09 -20.84
N LYS A 243 -32.80 -26.20 -21.21
CA LYS A 243 -34.27 -26.29 -21.29
C LYS A 243 -34.84 -26.93 -20.03
N PHE A 244 -35.58 -26.14 -19.25
CA PHE A 244 -36.41 -26.64 -18.15
C PHE A 244 -37.54 -27.53 -18.68
N ARG A 245 -37.76 -28.68 -18.02
CA ARG A 245 -39.01 -29.46 -18.11
C ARG A 245 -39.41 -29.97 -16.73
N THR A 246 -40.66 -29.72 -16.36
CA THR A 246 -41.31 -30.24 -15.15
C THR A 246 -41.65 -31.73 -15.30
N PRO A 247 -41.61 -32.54 -14.24
CA PRO A 247 -41.99 -33.95 -14.29
C PRO A 247 -43.49 -34.16 -14.03
N GLN A 248 -44.10 -35.01 -14.87
CA GLN A 248 -45.48 -35.46 -14.76
C GLN A 248 -45.55 -36.74 -13.91
N ARG A 249 -46.60 -36.89 -13.09
CA ARG A 249 -46.85 -38.10 -12.29
C ARG A 249 -47.33 -39.23 -13.17
N ASP A 250 -46.88 -40.46 -12.91
CA ASP A 250 -47.73 -41.64 -13.06
C ASP A 250 -47.37 -42.77 -12.09
N ARG A 251 -48.31 -43.72 -11.92
CA ARG A 251 -48.43 -44.63 -10.74
C ARG A 251 -47.89 -46.05 -11.01
N ALA A 252 -47.31 -46.66 -9.98
CA ALA A 252 -47.30 -48.13 -9.79
C ALA A 252 -47.29 -48.47 -8.28
N ASN A 253 -47.92 -49.60 -7.91
CA ASN A 253 -48.25 -49.99 -6.52
C ASN A 253 -47.24 -51.01 -5.92
N PRO A 254 -47.33 -51.43 -4.63
CA PRO A 254 -46.16 -51.80 -3.84
C PRO A 254 -46.14 -53.27 -3.38
N MET A 255 -45.06 -53.70 -2.72
CA MET A 255 -45.13 -54.87 -1.83
C MET A 255 -44.19 -54.81 -0.61
N ASN A 256 -44.85 -54.75 0.56
CA ASN A 256 -44.57 -55.49 1.81
C ASN A 256 -43.30 -55.27 2.67
N ARG A 257 -43.61 -55.16 3.98
CA ARG A 257 -42.88 -55.63 5.17
C ARG A 257 -41.63 -54.86 5.67
N ASP A 258 -41.39 -54.74 6.98
CA ASP A 258 -42.30 -54.72 8.14
C ASP A 258 -41.54 -54.30 9.42
N LEU A 259 -42.28 -54.01 10.51
CA LEU A 259 -41.91 -54.15 11.94
C LEU A 259 -40.89 -53.19 12.64
N ARG A 260 -41.45 -52.55 13.69
CA ARG A 260 -40.89 -52.20 15.04
C ARG A 260 -39.84 -51.05 15.13
N ARG A 261 -40.03 -49.93 15.88
CA ARG A 261 -40.72 -49.61 17.19
C ARG A 261 -39.96 -50.29 18.38
N LYS A 262 -39.44 -49.64 19.44
CA LYS A 262 -39.69 -48.37 20.19
C LYS A 262 -38.31 -47.76 20.61
N ARG A 263 -38.06 -46.47 20.87
CA ARG A 263 -38.61 -45.47 21.82
C ARG A 263 -38.45 -45.83 23.32
N TYR A 264 -37.67 -45.03 24.07
CA TYR A 264 -38.04 -44.46 25.39
C TYR A 264 -37.16 -43.24 25.74
N ASP A 265 -37.78 -42.25 26.39
CA ASP A 265 -37.21 -40.96 26.80
C ASP A 265 -36.55 -41.01 28.20
N SER A 266 -35.81 -39.96 28.61
CA SER A 266 -36.28 -39.02 29.68
C SER A 266 -35.20 -38.04 30.24
N LEU A 267 -35.65 -36.85 30.66
CA LEU A 267 -35.06 -35.86 31.61
C LEU A 267 -33.77 -35.11 31.19
N ALA A 268 -33.75 -33.77 30.97
CA ALA A 268 -33.93 -32.61 31.88
C ALA A 268 -32.70 -32.37 32.81
N MET A 269 -32.19 -31.17 33.15
CA MET A 269 -32.37 -29.73 32.81
C MET A 269 -31.31 -28.93 33.65
N ASN A 270 -30.93 -27.72 33.21
CA ASN A 270 -30.31 -26.58 33.94
C ASN A 270 -28.90 -26.60 34.62
N GLU A 271 -28.08 -25.63 34.15
CA GLU A 271 -27.45 -24.48 34.87
C GLU A 271 -26.29 -24.58 35.91
N ASN A 272 -25.25 -23.77 35.61
CA ASN A 272 -24.49 -22.81 36.44
C ASN A 272 -23.54 -23.20 37.61
N VAL A 273 -22.28 -22.72 37.45
CA VAL A 273 -21.42 -21.96 38.40
C VAL A 273 -21.06 -22.56 39.79
N GLY A 274 -19.74 -22.63 40.09
CA GLY A 274 -19.27 -22.82 41.48
C GLY A 274 -17.74 -22.80 41.70
N LEU A 275 -17.26 -21.98 42.63
CA LEU A 275 -15.84 -21.82 43.05
C LEU A 275 -15.55 -22.48 44.42
N TYR A 276 -14.46 -23.25 44.56
CA TYR A 276 -13.71 -23.59 45.80
C TYR A 276 -12.27 -24.00 45.41
N ARG A 277 -11.13 -23.66 46.04
CA ARG A 277 -10.72 -22.82 47.19
C ARG A 277 -10.55 -23.49 48.58
N ASN A 278 -9.34 -23.32 49.16
CA ASN A 278 -8.86 -23.65 50.54
C ASN A 278 -8.49 -25.14 50.77
N LEU A 279 -7.57 -25.59 51.66
CA LEU A 279 -6.77 -25.03 52.80
C LEU A 279 -5.27 -25.45 52.68
N ARG A 280 -4.21 -24.79 53.22
CA ARG A 280 -3.76 -24.52 54.63
C ARG A 280 -3.38 -25.82 55.43
N ARG A 281 -2.34 -25.92 56.31
CA ARG A 281 -1.41 -24.96 56.99
C ARG A 281 -0.29 -25.69 57.80
N GLY A 282 0.85 -25.03 58.10
CA GLY A 282 1.71 -25.25 59.31
C GLY A 282 3.15 -25.75 59.07
N SER A 283 4.20 -25.42 59.85
CA SER A 283 4.36 -24.47 60.99
C SER A 283 5.83 -24.36 61.51
N ASN A 284 6.19 -23.24 62.17
CA ASN A 284 7.31 -23.01 63.14
C ASN A 284 8.79 -23.00 62.62
N GLU A 285 9.78 -22.26 63.18
CA GLU A 285 9.82 -21.14 64.16
C GLU A 285 11.18 -20.36 64.12
N ASP A 286 11.33 -19.37 65.03
CA ASP A 286 12.53 -18.62 65.48
C ASP A 286 12.92 -17.24 64.90
N SER A 287 13.53 -16.42 65.78
CA SER A 287 13.52 -14.94 65.79
C SER A 287 14.91 -14.35 66.19
N PRO A 288 15.05 -13.11 66.73
CA PRO A 288 15.04 -11.81 66.04
C PRO A 288 16.26 -10.90 66.36
N GLN A 289 16.37 -9.72 65.74
CA GLN A 289 16.92 -8.51 66.41
C GLN A 289 16.48 -7.18 65.74
N ASN A 290 16.82 -6.04 66.37
CA ASN A 290 15.87 -4.94 66.60
C ASN A 290 16.26 -3.54 66.04
N ASP A 291 15.32 -2.59 66.17
CA ASP A 291 15.45 -1.11 66.16
C ASP A 291 15.62 -0.37 64.80
N ASN A 292 14.71 0.54 64.39
CA ASN A 292 14.35 1.88 64.91
C ASN A 292 15.41 2.97 64.56
N ARG A 293 15.10 4.22 64.14
CA ARG A 293 13.86 5.03 64.24
C ARG A 293 13.90 6.30 63.35
N LYS A 294 12.72 6.77 62.89
CA LYS A 294 12.24 8.19 62.77
C LYS A 294 12.99 9.24 61.90
N GLU A 295 12.33 9.78 60.86
CA GLU A 295 11.50 11.03 60.80
C GLU A 295 12.29 12.36 60.68
N GLN A 296 12.05 13.13 59.62
CA GLN A 296 11.31 14.41 59.72
C GLN A 296 10.97 15.06 58.36
N VAL A 297 9.96 15.94 58.40
CA VAL A 297 9.36 16.68 57.27
C VAL A 297 9.77 18.16 57.36
N VAL A 298 10.17 18.79 56.24
CA VAL A 298 10.09 20.25 56.08
C VAL A 298 9.62 20.62 54.67
N THR A 299 8.69 21.55 54.58
CA THR A 299 8.12 22.15 53.38
C THR A 299 8.91 23.38 52.92
N ASN A 300 8.83 23.75 51.64
CA ASN A 300 8.65 25.17 51.31
C ASN A 300 8.08 25.42 49.90
N ARG A 301 7.17 26.41 49.82
CA ARG A 301 6.77 27.10 48.58
C ARG A 301 7.64 28.33 48.41
N ASN A 302 7.78 28.84 47.18
CA ASN A 302 7.62 30.28 46.94
C ASN A 302 7.39 30.61 45.45
N VAL A 303 6.73 31.76 45.21
CA VAL A 303 6.24 32.25 43.92
C VAL A 303 6.70 33.69 43.70
N THR A 304 7.21 34.03 42.51
CA THR A 304 7.27 35.41 41.96
C THR A 304 7.52 35.34 40.45
N LYS A 305 6.55 35.70 39.59
CA LYS A 305 6.27 37.03 38.98
C LYS A 305 7.20 37.47 37.83
N ASN A 306 6.63 37.43 36.62
CA ASN A 306 6.77 38.34 35.45
C ASN A 306 8.09 39.08 35.15
N ARG A 307 8.57 38.92 33.90
CA ARG A 307 8.92 40.04 32.99
C ARG A 307 9.01 39.58 31.53
N ARG A 308 8.38 40.31 30.61
CA ARG A 308 8.63 40.28 29.15
C ARG A 308 9.68 41.34 28.80
N PRO A 309 10.40 41.19 27.67
CA PRO A 309 10.82 42.33 26.86
C PRO A 309 10.28 42.27 25.41
N ASN A 310 10.40 43.41 24.74
CA ASN A 310 9.63 43.86 23.56
C ASN A 310 9.83 43.12 22.23
N LYS A 311 8.84 43.31 21.35
CA LYS A 311 8.97 43.18 19.89
C LYS A 311 10.00 44.17 19.32
N VAL A 312 10.66 43.78 18.23
CA VAL A 312 11.29 44.69 17.25
C VAL A 312 10.47 44.59 15.96
N PRO A 313 10.20 45.70 15.22
CA PRO A 313 9.50 45.64 13.94
C PRO A 313 10.42 45.14 12.80
N GLU A 314 9.85 44.44 11.82
CA GLU A 314 10.53 44.06 10.58
C GLU A 314 10.55 45.25 9.59
N GLU A 315 11.70 45.53 8.99
CA GLU A 315 11.81 46.37 7.79
C GLU A 315 11.83 45.47 6.53
N PRO A 316 11.12 45.84 5.44
CA PRO A 316 11.05 45.01 4.24
C PRO A 316 12.32 45.11 3.39
N LEU A 317 12.99 43.99 3.17
CA LEU A 317 14.11 43.86 2.23
C LEU A 317 13.62 43.98 0.78
N VAL A 318 13.93 45.11 0.14
CA VAL A 318 13.72 45.34 -1.29
C VAL A 318 14.83 44.66 -2.09
N TRP A 319 14.49 43.66 -2.90
CA TRP A 319 15.44 43.00 -3.79
C TRP A 319 15.59 43.80 -5.10
N SER A 320 16.69 44.53 -5.24
CA SER A 320 17.08 45.17 -6.49
C SER A 320 17.71 44.15 -7.45
N VAL A 321 17.15 44.04 -8.66
CA VAL A 321 17.69 43.20 -9.73
C VAL A 321 18.82 43.96 -10.43
N ASN A 322 20.07 43.53 -10.20
CA ASN A 322 21.18 43.94 -11.05
C ASN A 322 21.24 43.04 -12.27
N VAL A 323 21.00 43.63 -13.44
CA VAL A 323 21.20 43.01 -14.76
C VAL A 323 22.65 43.25 -15.19
N ASN A 324 23.30 42.21 -15.70
CA ASN A 324 24.51 42.27 -16.55
C ASN A 324 24.24 41.40 -17.78
#